data_AF-A0A139WTC1-F1
#
_entry.id   AF-A0A139WTC1-F1
#
_cell.length_a   1.000
_cell.length_b   1.000
_cell.length_c   1.000
_cell.angle_alpha   90.00
_cell.angle_beta   90.00
_cell.angle_gamma   90.00
#
_symmetry.space_group_name_H-M   'P 1'
#
loop_
_entity.id
_entity.type
_entity.pdbx_description
1 polymer ?
#
loop_
_entity_poly.entity_id
_entity_poly.type
_entity_poly.pdbx_seq_one_letter_code
_entity_poly.pdbx_strand_id
1 'polypeptide(L)'
;MLTDGVWSDQVKAIRAAKRCHQAGIEIIAVGFGEADSNFLRQISSSENLNFFTNLRDLGETFSWIAQELTEGDGHIDPATVKQRQKRLKLWG
;
A
#
# COMPACT_ATOMS: atom_id res chain seq x y z
N MET A 1 5.23 -3.46 1.72
CA MET A 1 5.85 -2.82 2.90
C MET A 1 4.77 -2.61 3.95
N LEU A 2 5.05 -2.91 5.22
CA LEU A 2 4.18 -2.61 6.37
C LEU A 2 4.97 -1.75 7.37
N THR A 3 4.39 -0.66 7.89
CA THR A 3 5.03 0.20 8.90
C THR A 3 3.99 0.81 9.85
N ASP A 4 4.41 1.10 11.07
CA ASP A 4 3.60 1.74 12.12
C ASP A 4 4.08 3.16 12.48
N GLY A 5 5.13 3.65 11.80
CA GLY A 5 5.77 4.93 12.09
C GLY A 5 6.50 5.55 10.91
N VAL A 6 7.18 6.66 11.20
CA VAL A 6 7.95 7.45 10.22
C VAL A 6 9.29 6.79 9.93
N TRP A 7 9.56 6.52 8.66
CA TRP A 7 10.82 5.93 8.24
C TRP A 7 11.98 6.92 8.40
N SER A 8 13.09 6.49 9.01
CA SER A 8 14.20 7.39 9.40
C SER A 8 14.97 7.98 8.21
N ASP A 9 15.18 7.20 7.14
CA ASP A 9 15.83 7.66 5.90
C ASP A 9 14.88 7.49 4.70
N GLN A 10 13.86 8.35 4.65
CA GLN A 10 12.85 8.30 3.59
C GLN A 10 13.45 8.47 2.20
N VAL A 11 14.48 9.32 2.05
CA VAL A 11 15.10 9.61 0.75
C VAL A 11 15.73 8.35 0.17
N LYS A 12 16.48 7.59 0.97
CA LYS A 12 17.09 6.33 0.52
C LYS A 12 16.01 5.29 0.17
N ALA A 13 14.97 5.18 0.98
CA ALA A 13 13.87 4.25 0.74
C ALA A 13 13.10 4.58 -0.55
N ILE A 14 12.80 5.87 -0.81
CA ILE A 14 12.17 6.32 -2.06
C ILE A 14 13.03 5.97 -3.27
N ARG A 15 14.36 6.17 -3.20
CA ARG A 15 15.27 5.78 -4.29
C ARG A 15 15.27 4.26 -4.51
N ALA A 16 15.17 3.46 -3.45
CA ALA A 16 15.08 2.01 -3.57
C ALA A 16 13.76 1.57 -4.21
N ALA A 17 12.63 2.15 -3.77
CA ALA A 17 11.31 1.88 -4.36
C ALA A 17 11.29 2.19 -5.86
N LYS A 18 11.88 3.31 -6.28
CA LYS A 18 12.01 3.66 -7.71
C LYS A 18 12.77 2.59 -8.51
N ARG A 19 13.82 1.99 -7.95
CA ARG A 19 14.55 0.89 -8.61
C ARG A 19 13.71 -0.38 -8.71
N CYS A 20 12.93 -0.69 -7.67
CA CYS A 20 11.98 -1.81 -7.71
C CYS A 20 10.94 -1.61 -8.82
N HIS A 21 10.34 -0.42 -8.92
CA HIS A 21 9.38 -0.11 -9.98
C HIS A 21 9.98 -0.25 -11.38
N GLN A 22 11.22 0.23 -11.57
CA GLN A 22 11.95 0.09 -12.83
C GLN A 22 12.26 -1.38 -13.19
N ALA A 23 12.36 -2.25 -12.19
CA ALA A 23 12.57 -3.69 -12.36
C ALA A 23 11.26 -4.49 -12.51
N GLY A 24 10.11 -3.82 -12.59
CA GLY A 24 8.80 -4.49 -12.66
C GLY A 24 8.35 -5.10 -11.33
N ILE A 25 8.95 -4.69 -10.20
CA ILE A 25 8.53 -5.13 -8.87
C ILE A 25 7.46 -4.16 -8.34
N GLU A 26 6.26 -4.68 -8.10
CA GLU A 26 5.17 -3.93 -7.51
C GLU A 26 5.32 -3.83 -5.97
N ILE A 27 5.17 -2.62 -5.45
CA ILE A 27 5.21 -2.29 -4.04
C ILE A 27 3.82 -1.85 -3.61
N ILE A 28 3.24 -2.68 -2.73
CA ILE A 28 2.08 -2.33 -1.92
C ILE A 28 2.59 -1.75 -0.60
N ALA A 29 2.19 -0.54 -0.25
CA ALA A 29 2.57 0.13 0.99
C ALA A 29 1.38 0.16 1.96
N VAL A 30 1.53 -0.43 3.14
CA VAL A 30 0.54 -0.43 4.21
C VAL A 30 1.14 0.28 5.42
N GLY A 31 0.44 1.28 5.94
CA GLY A 31 0.81 2.02 7.13
C GLY A 31 -0.33 2.05 8.15
N PHE A 32 0.02 2.14 9.43
CA PHE A 32 -0.92 2.43 10.51
C PHE A 32 -0.21 3.27 11.58
N GLY A 33 -0.95 3.73 12.60
CA GLY A 33 -0.35 4.49 13.70
C GLY A 33 0.24 5.83 13.23
N GLU A 34 1.54 6.02 13.44
CA GLU A 34 2.27 7.26 13.12
C GLU A 34 2.96 7.20 11.75
N ALA A 35 2.55 6.29 10.87
CA ALA A 35 3.13 6.16 9.54
C ALA A 35 2.89 7.42 8.68
N ASP A 36 3.91 7.83 7.93
CA ASP A 36 3.82 8.98 7.04
C ASP A 36 3.13 8.60 5.71
N SER A 37 1.88 9.03 5.55
CA SER A 37 1.08 8.77 4.34
C SER A 37 1.68 9.34 3.06
N ASN A 38 2.41 10.46 3.13
CA ASN A 38 3.10 11.02 1.97
C ASN A 38 4.31 10.15 1.59
N PHE A 39 5.01 9.60 2.57
CA PHE A 39 6.07 8.61 2.32
C PHE A 39 5.50 7.33 1.70
N LEU A 40 4.41 6.78 2.24
CA LEU A 40 3.75 5.58 1.69
C LEU A 40 3.38 5.74 0.21
N ARG A 41 2.82 6.90 -0.15
CA ARG A 41 2.48 7.22 -1.55
C ARG A 41 3.72 7.30 -2.46
N GLN A 42 4.85 7.79 -1.96
CA GLN A 42 6.06 7.93 -2.77
C GLN A 42 6.77 6.60 -3.04
N ILE A 43 6.55 5.59 -2.19
CA ILE A 43 7.16 4.27 -2.35
C ILE A 43 6.22 3.24 -2.99
N SER A 44 4.90 3.47 -2.98
CA SER A 44 3.94 2.56 -3.60
C SER A 44 4.01 2.64 -5.12
N SER A 45 3.74 1.53 -5.80
CA SER A 45 3.78 1.50 -7.28
C SER A 45 2.62 2.25 -7.94
N SER A 46 1.56 2.51 -7.18
CA SER A 46 0.39 3.30 -7.60
C SER A 46 -0.21 4.02 -6.41
N GLU A 47 -0.95 5.11 -6.67
CA GLU A 47 -1.75 5.81 -5.66
C GLU A 47 -2.83 4.93 -5.05
N ASN A 48 -3.27 3.88 -5.74
CA ASN A 48 -4.26 2.96 -5.19
C ASN A 48 -3.60 1.87 -4.33
N LEU A 49 -2.27 1.72 -4.36
CA LEU A 49 -1.53 0.69 -3.61
C LEU A 49 -0.86 1.23 -2.34
N ASN A 50 -1.27 2.42 -1.86
CA ASN A 50 -0.99 2.85 -0.51
C ASN A 50 -2.25 2.71 0.35
N PHE A 51 -2.08 2.08 1.50
CA PHE A 51 -3.13 1.82 2.47
C PHE A 51 -2.70 2.43 3.79
N PHE A 52 -3.52 3.32 4.32
CA PHE A 52 -3.39 3.76 5.70
C PHE A 52 -4.58 3.20 6.48
N THR A 53 -4.30 2.41 7.50
CA THR A 53 -5.30 1.68 8.27
C THR A 53 -5.07 1.86 9.77
N ASN A 54 -5.95 1.31 10.60
CA ASN A 54 -5.71 1.17 12.03
C ASN A 54 -5.40 -0.29 12.38
N LEU A 55 -4.93 -0.54 13.61
CA LEU A 55 -4.53 -1.89 14.02
C LEU A 55 -5.67 -2.91 13.99
N ARG A 56 -6.93 -2.48 14.21
CA ARG A 56 -8.10 -3.37 14.22
C ARG A 56 -8.42 -3.86 12.80
N ASP A 57 -8.26 -2.98 11.82
CA ASP A 57 -8.62 -3.24 10.42
C ASP A 57 -7.42 -3.77 9.60
N LEU A 58 -6.26 -3.94 10.23
CA LEU A 58 -5.05 -4.42 9.57
C LEU A 58 -5.22 -5.84 9.02
N GLY A 59 -5.84 -6.73 9.78
CA GLY A 59 -6.10 -8.10 9.34
C GLY A 59 -7.04 -8.18 8.13
N GLU A 60 -8.07 -7.33 8.11
CA GLU A 60 -8.99 -7.21 6.97
C GLU A 60 -8.26 -6.66 5.74
N THR A 61 -7.43 -5.63 5.93
CA THR A 61 -6.60 -5.05 4.87
C THR A 61 -5.71 -6.12 4.21
N PHE A 62 -5.05 -6.97 4.99
CA PHE A 62 -4.24 -8.07 4.46
C PHE A 62 -5.06 -9.15 3.75
N SER A 63 -6.21 -9.52 4.33
CA SER A 63 -7.09 -10.54 3.75
C SER A 63 -7.59 -10.10 2.38
N TRP A 64 -7.92 -8.82 2.25
CA TRP A 64 -8.31 -8.23 0.97
C TRP A 64 -7.15 -8.19 -0.04
N ILE A 65 -5.94 -7.77 0.36
CA ILE A 65 -4.76 -7.80 -0.53
C ILE A 65 -4.52 -9.22 -1.05
N ALA A 66 -4.61 -10.23 -0.18
CA ALA A 66 -4.43 -11.63 -0.54
C ALA A 66 -5.50 -12.12 -1.52
N GLN A 67 -6.76 -11.70 -1.32
CA GLN A 67 -7.85 -12.00 -2.24
C GLN A 67 -7.60 -11.41 -3.63
N GLU A 68 -7.24 -10.14 -3.74
CA GLU A 68 -6.97 -9.51 -5.04
C GLU A 68 -5.80 -10.19 -5.77
N LEU A 69 -4.73 -10.53 -5.07
CA LEU A 69 -3.60 -11.26 -5.65
C LEU A 69 -4.00 -12.65 -6.17
N THR A 70 -4.92 -13.32 -5.46
CA THR A 70 -5.41 -14.65 -5.84
C THR A 70 -6.37 -14.58 -7.03
N GLU A 71 -7.24 -13.57 -7.09
CA GLU A 71 -8.22 -13.38 -8.16
C GLU A 71 -7.60 -12.77 -9.44
N GLY A 72 -6.53 -11.98 -9.30
CA GLY A 72 -5.88 -11.24 -10.39
C GLY A 72 -4.66 -11.91 -11.04
N ASP A 73 -4.51 -13.23 -10.92
CA ASP A 73 -3.36 -13.99 -11.48
C ASP A 73 -1.99 -13.46 -11.01
N GLY A 74 -1.90 -13.09 -9.72
CA GLY A 74 -0.70 -12.50 -9.14
C GLY A 74 -0.52 -11.00 -9.40
N HIS A 75 -1.45 -10.36 -10.11
CA HIS A 75 -1.48 -8.92 -10.32
C HIS A 75 -2.63 -8.27 -9.56
N ILE A 76 -2.36 -7.11 -8.94
CA ILE A 76 -3.41 -6.30 -8.35
C ILE A 76 -3.83 -5.24 -9.36
N ASP A 77 -5.08 -5.29 -9.83
CA ASP A 77 -5.63 -4.21 -10.65
C ASP A 77 -5.93 -2.98 -9.77
N PRO A 78 -5.20 -1.85 -9.95
CA PRO A 78 -5.40 -0.65 -9.17
C PRO A 78 -6.84 -0.08 -9.27
N ALA A 79 -7.58 -0.36 -10.34
CA ALA A 79 -8.96 0.10 -10.51
C ALA A 79 -9.92 -0.63 -9.57
N THR A 80 -9.76 -1.95 -9.42
CA THR A 80 -10.53 -2.79 -8.49
C THR A 80 -10.30 -2.37 -7.05
N VAL A 81 -9.05 -2.02 -6.72
CA VAL A 81 -8.67 -1.48 -5.42
C VAL A 81 -9.40 -0.18 -5.10
N LYS A 82 -9.41 0.79 -6.03
CA LYS A 82 -10.05 2.09 -5.84
C LYS A 82 -11.56 1.99 -5.64
N GLN A 83 -12.23 1.07 -6.34
CA GLN A 83 -13.66 0.82 -6.16
C GLN A 83 -13.96 0.23 -4.78
N ARG A 84 -13.14 -0.70 -4.29
CA ARG A 84 -13.35 -1.35 -3.00
C ARG A 84 -12.98 -0.44 -1.81
N GLN A 85 -11.95 0.40 -1.92
CA GLN A 85 -11.64 1.44 -0.93
C GLN A 85 -12.82 2.41 -0.72
N LYS A 86 -13.51 2.80 -1.80
CA LYS A 86 -14.74 3.61 -1.71
C LYS A 86 -15.88 2.89 -1.01
N ARG A 87 -15.98 1.57 -1.16
CA ARG A 87 -17.04 0.73 -0.56
C ARG A 87 -16.84 0.52 0.94
N LEU A 88 -15.59 0.47 1.41
CA LEU A 88 -15.24 0.22 2.82
C LEU A 88 -15.28 1.46 3.72
N LYS A 89 -15.66 2.66 3.21
CA LYS A 89 -15.72 3.92 3.99
C LYS A 89 -14.47 4.16 4.87
N LEU A 90 -13.27 4.00 4.30
CA LEU A 90 -12.00 4.35 4.96
C LEU A 90 -11.60 5.83 4.78
N TRP A 91 -12.56 6.72 4.49
CA TRP A 91 -12.34 8.17 4.40
C TRP A 91 -13.31 8.87 5.38
N GLY A 92 -12.75 9.31 6.49
CA GLY A 92 -13.14 10.54 7.19
C GLY A 92 -12.11 11.60 6.83
#